data_AF-A0A5S4FYP9-F1
#
_entry.id   AF-A0A5S4FYP9-F1
#
_cell.length_a   1.000
_cell.length_b   1.000
_cell.length_c   1.000
_cell.angle_alpha   90.00
_cell.angle_beta   90.00
_cell.angle_gamma   90.00
#
_symmetry.space_group_name_H-M   'P 1'
#
loop_
_entity.id
_entity.type
_entity.pdbx_description
1 polymer ?
#
loop_
_entity_poly.entity_id
_entity_poly.type
_entity_poly.pdbx_seq_one_letter_code
_entity_poly.pdbx_strand_id
1 'polypeptide(L)'
;MNWEPVLVSAAVSLVVALGIEYAAKPRLEARKERILEAMRARRDLLARVTLVGWTASAAAAELPAEASREVREKLRAEQARQFERLEGEVRGLVDDAGRYLSTFAGPARVIIADYLFVQHGILLSERARSEQCTQVKRLAMEV
;
A
#
# COMPACT_ATOMS: atom_id res chain seq x y z
N MET A 1 -42.29 -32.45 40.81
CA MET A 1 -41.58 -31.39 40.07
C MET A 1 -41.31 -31.94 38.69
N ASN A 2 -41.89 -31.38 37.63
CA ASN A 2 -41.78 -31.95 36.29
C ASN A 2 -40.50 -31.40 35.65
N TRP A 3 -39.48 -32.26 35.53
CA TRP A 3 -38.13 -31.91 35.05
C TRP A 3 -38.00 -31.92 33.52
N GLU A 4 -38.99 -32.48 32.84
CA GLU A 4 -39.07 -32.56 31.38
C GLU A 4 -38.95 -31.20 30.67
N PRO A 5 -39.68 -30.12 31.05
CA PRO A 5 -39.53 -28.82 30.39
C PRO A 5 -38.12 -28.22 30.57
N VAL A 6 -37.45 -28.50 31.68
CA VAL A 6 -36.09 -28.03 31.95
C VAL A 6 -35.06 -28.73 31.05
N LEU A 7 -35.24 -30.04 30.85
CA LEU A 7 -34.37 -30.82 29.97
C LEU A 7 -34.57 -30.43 28.49
N VAL A 8 -35.82 -30.21 28.07
CA VAL A 8 -36.13 -29.75 26.71
C VAL A 8 -35.54 -28.36 26.45
N SER A 9 -35.67 -27.43 27.40
CA SER A 9 -35.08 -26.09 27.23
C SER A 9 -33.56 -26.15 27.17
N ALA A 10 -32.92 -26.95 28.02
CA ALA A 10 -31.47 -27.11 28.02
C ALA A 10 -30.96 -27.71 26.69
N ALA A 11 -31.65 -28.73 26.16
CA ALA A 11 -31.32 -29.34 24.88
C ALA A 11 -31.48 -28.36 23.70
N VAL A 12 -32.57 -27.59 23.67
CA VAL A 12 -32.81 -26.56 22.65
C VAL A 12 -31.74 -25.47 22.72
N SER A 13 -31.39 -25.00 23.92
CA SER A 13 -30.32 -24.01 24.09
C SER A 13 -28.96 -24.53 23.62
N LEU A 14 -28.63 -25.79 23.90
CA LEU A 14 -27.38 -26.40 23.43
C LEU A 14 -27.33 -26.50 21.90
N VAL A 15 -28.43 -26.93 21.26
CA VAL A 15 -28.52 -27.05 19.80
C VAL A 15 -28.45 -25.68 19.12
N VAL A 16 -29.11 -24.66 19.67
CA VAL A 16 -29.04 -23.29 19.15
C VAL A 16 -27.64 -22.70 19.34
N ALA A 17 -27.02 -22.91 20.50
CA ALA A 17 -25.65 -22.44 20.76
C ALA A 17 -24.65 -23.05 19.77
N LEU A 18 -24.67 -24.38 19.62
CA LEU A 18 -23.82 -25.11 18.68
C LEU A 18 -24.12 -24.73 17.22
N GLY A 19 -25.40 -24.53 16.87
CA GLY A 19 -25.82 -24.12 15.53
C GLY A 19 -25.32 -22.72 15.16
N ILE A 20 -25.40 -21.76 16.09
CA ILE A 20 -24.84 -20.42 15.91
C ILE A 20 -23.31 -20.50 15.82
N GLU A 21 -22.68 -21.28 16.68
CA GLU A 21 -21.24 -21.43 16.71
C GLU A 21 -20.69 -22.02 15.41
N TYR A 22 -21.34 -23.06 14.87
CA TYR A 22 -20.89 -23.74 13.66
C TYR A 22 -21.27 -23.00 12.37
N ALA A 23 -22.43 -22.32 12.32
CA ALA A 23 -22.88 -21.64 11.11
C ALA A 23 -22.42 -20.18 11.01
N ALA A 24 -22.31 -19.47 12.13
CA ALA A 24 -21.99 -18.03 12.14
C ALA A 24 -20.49 -17.74 12.26
N LYS A 25 -19.74 -18.47 13.11
CA LYS A 25 -18.29 -18.23 13.28
C LYS A 25 -17.47 -18.34 12.00
N PRO A 26 -17.59 -19.39 11.15
CA PRO A 26 -16.72 -19.52 9.98
C PRO A 26 -16.93 -18.37 8.98
N ARG A 27 -18.16 -17.87 8.85
CA ARG A 27 -18.47 -16.73 7.97
C ARG A 27 -17.90 -15.41 8.51
N LEU A 28 -17.95 -15.22 9.82
CA LEU A 28 -17.40 -14.02 10.47
C LEU A 28 -15.87 -14.01 10.45
N GLU A 29 -15.24 -15.16 10.68
CA GLU A 29 -13.78 -15.31 10.60
C GLU A 29 -13.28 -15.08 9.17
N ALA A 30 -13.90 -15.72 8.16
CA ALA A 30 -13.55 -15.49 6.76
C ALA A 30 -13.79 -14.04 6.30
N ARG A 31 -14.79 -13.35 6.87
CA ARG A 31 -14.99 -11.91 6.60
C ARG A 31 -13.92 -11.06 7.29
N LYS A 32 -13.57 -11.39 8.54
CA LYS A 32 -12.53 -10.70 9.31
C LYS A 32 -11.18 -10.82 8.61
N GLU A 33 -10.80 -12.00 8.16
CA GLU A 33 -9.56 -12.23 7.42
C GLU A 33 -9.49 -11.39 6.15
N ARG A 34 -10.55 -11.42 5.32
CA ARG A 34 -10.63 -10.57 4.12
C ARG A 34 -10.48 -9.08 4.42
N ILE A 35 -11.09 -8.59 5.50
CA ILE A 35 -10.96 -7.19 5.93
C ILE A 35 -9.53 -6.88 6.39
N LEU A 36 -8.92 -7.78 7.17
CA LEU A 36 -7.56 -7.61 7.65
C LEU A 36 -6.54 -7.60 6.52
N GLU A 37 -6.69 -8.49 5.54
CA GLU A 37 -5.86 -8.53 4.33
C GLU A 37 -6.00 -7.25 3.51
N ALA A 38 -7.23 -6.76 3.31
CA ALA A 38 -7.46 -5.49 2.64
C ALA A 38 -6.82 -4.32 3.39
N MET A 39 -6.91 -4.28 4.72
CA MET A 39 -6.25 -3.25 5.53
C MET A 39 -4.72 -3.34 5.47
N ARG A 40 -4.14 -4.54 5.46
CA ARG A 40 -2.70 -4.74 5.28
C ARG A 40 -2.25 -4.23 3.92
N ALA A 41 -2.93 -4.61 2.85
CA ALA A 41 -2.61 -4.13 1.50
C ALA A 41 -2.70 -2.60 1.37
N ARG A 42 -3.68 -1.96 2.03
CA ARG A 42 -3.76 -0.48 2.07
C ARG A 42 -2.62 0.16 2.85
N ARG A 43 -2.20 -0.43 3.98
CA ARG A 43 -1.05 0.06 4.75
C ARG A 43 0.25 -0.12 3.97
N ASP A 44 0.41 -1.25 3.30
CA ASP A 44 1.57 -1.53 2.44
C ASP A 44 1.66 -0.52 1.30
N LEU A 45 0.53 -0.21 0.65
CA LEU A 45 0.45 0.83 -0.38
C LEU A 45 0.91 2.19 0.17
N LEU A 46 0.35 2.65 1.30
CA LEU A 46 0.72 3.93 1.90
C LEU A 46 2.20 3.98 2.29
N ALA A 47 2.74 2.90 2.82
CA ALA A 47 4.15 2.80 3.18
C ALA A 47 5.06 2.93 1.95
N ARG A 48 4.72 2.23 0.85
CA ARG A 48 5.47 2.30 -0.41
C ARG A 48 5.36 3.65 -1.09
N VAL A 49 4.16 4.25 -1.12
CA VAL A 49 3.96 5.63 -1.64
C VAL A 49 4.80 6.63 -0.86
N THR A 50 4.84 6.50 0.46
CA THR A 50 5.70 7.34 1.32
C THR A 50 7.18 7.13 0.96
N LEU A 51 7.61 5.87 0.82
CA LEU A 51 8.99 5.54 0.47
C LEU A 51 9.39 6.14 -0.89
N VAL A 52 8.52 6.04 -1.89
CA VAL A 52 8.69 6.67 -3.22
C VAL A 52 8.91 8.18 -3.09
N GLY A 53 8.10 8.87 -2.29
CA GLY A 53 8.27 10.30 -2.04
C GLY A 53 9.62 10.64 -1.40
N TRP A 54 10.06 9.82 -0.44
CA TRP A 54 11.37 10.00 0.23
C TRP A 54 12.54 9.75 -0.73
N THR A 55 12.53 8.67 -1.49
CA THR A 55 13.58 8.35 -2.47
C THR A 55 13.63 9.38 -3.60
N ALA A 56 12.48 9.87 -4.06
CA ALA A 56 12.41 10.95 -5.04
C ALA A 56 13.00 12.25 -4.49
N SER A 57 12.72 12.60 -3.22
CA SER A 57 13.30 13.77 -2.57
C SER A 57 14.82 13.66 -2.42
N ALA A 58 15.32 12.49 -2.02
CA ALA A 58 16.76 12.24 -1.90
C ALA A 58 17.48 12.28 -3.26
N ALA A 59 16.88 11.69 -4.30
CA ALA A 59 17.41 11.71 -5.66
C ALA A 59 17.39 13.12 -6.30
N ALA A 60 16.39 13.94 -5.96
CA ALA A 60 16.27 15.33 -6.43
C ALA A 60 16.99 16.37 -5.55
N ALA A 61 17.69 15.95 -4.50
CA ALA A 61 18.33 16.88 -3.56
C ALA A 61 19.34 17.78 -4.27
N GLU A 62 19.36 19.08 -3.95
CA GLU A 62 20.35 20.00 -4.50
C GLU A 62 21.74 19.73 -3.91
N LEU A 63 22.76 19.75 -4.75
CA LEU A 63 24.15 19.56 -4.33
C LEU A 63 24.68 20.89 -3.76
N PRO A 64 25.30 20.90 -2.57
CA PRO A 64 25.86 22.13 -2.01
C PRO A 64 26.94 22.71 -2.94
N ALA A 65 26.82 24.00 -3.29
CA ALA A 65 27.75 24.67 -4.20
C ALA A 65 29.18 24.73 -3.64
N GLU A 66 29.29 24.83 -2.31
CA GLU A 66 30.54 24.93 -1.55
C GLU A 66 31.22 23.57 -1.32
N ALA A 67 30.58 22.46 -1.67
CA ALA A 67 31.14 21.14 -1.44
C ALA A 67 32.38 20.88 -2.31
N SER A 68 33.37 20.21 -1.73
CA SER A 68 34.56 19.75 -2.47
C SER A 68 34.17 18.84 -3.63
N ARG A 69 35.06 18.72 -4.64
CA ARG A 69 34.80 17.87 -5.81
C ARG A 69 34.51 16.43 -5.42
N GLU A 70 35.27 15.88 -4.48
CA GLU A 70 35.11 14.50 -3.99
C GLU A 70 33.74 14.29 -3.32
N VAL A 71 33.29 15.24 -2.49
CA VAL A 71 31.97 15.17 -1.84
C VAL A 71 30.85 15.23 -2.88
N ARG A 72 30.98 16.10 -3.90
CA ARG A 72 30.00 16.18 -5.00
C ARG A 72 29.92 14.90 -5.81
N GLU A 73 31.05 14.25 -6.08
CA GLU A 73 31.07 12.95 -6.77
C GLU A 73 30.38 11.86 -5.93
N LYS A 74 30.65 11.80 -4.61
CA LYS A 74 29.98 10.88 -3.68
C LYS A 74 28.47 11.11 -3.62
N LEU A 75 28.03 12.37 -3.55
CA LEU A 75 26.61 12.72 -3.51
C LEU A 75 25.89 12.39 -4.82
N ARG A 76 26.52 12.62 -5.99
CA ARG A 76 25.94 12.19 -7.27
C ARG A 76 25.78 10.68 -7.37
N ALA A 77 26.76 9.93 -6.86
CA ALA A 77 26.66 8.47 -6.81
C ALA A 77 25.51 8.02 -5.89
N GLU A 78 25.29 8.71 -4.77
CA GLU A 78 24.14 8.45 -3.90
C GLU A 78 22.81 8.81 -4.57
N GLN A 79 22.72 9.95 -5.25
CA GLN A 79 21.53 10.33 -6.02
C GLN A 79 21.19 9.28 -7.09
N ALA A 80 22.19 8.75 -7.79
CA ALA A 80 21.99 7.68 -8.77
C ALA A 80 21.44 6.40 -8.11
N ARG A 81 21.99 6.00 -6.96
CA ARG A 81 21.46 4.85 -6.19
C ARG A 81 20.02 5.07 -5.73
N GLN A 82 19.69 6.27 -5.26
CA GLN A 82 18.33 6.60 -4.83
C GLN A 82 17.36 6.65 -6.01
N PHE A 83 17.81 7.07 -7.19
CA PHE A 83 17.03 7.02 -8.42
C PHE A 83 16.72 5.57 -8.84
N GLU A 84 17.72 4.68 -8.84
CA GLU A 84 17.50 3.26 -9.14
C GLU A 84 16.53 2.61 -8.14
N ARG A 85 16.65 2.96 -6.86
CA ARG A 85 15.71 2.51 -5.84
C ARG A 85 14.30 3.02 -6.10
N LEU A 86 14.14 4.31 -6.43
CA LEU A 86 12.87 4.91 -6.79
C LEU A 86 12.22 4.16 -7.97
N GLU A 87 12.99 3.85 -9.01
CA GLU A 87 12.51 3.10 -10.17
C GLU A 87 12.01 1.70 -9.78
N GLY A 88 12.78 1.00 -8.94
CA GLY A 88 12.38 -0.30 -8.40
C GLY A 88 11.07 -0.24 -7.60
N GLU A 89 10.92 0.74 -6.71
CA GLU A 89 9.71 0.89 -5.89
C GLU A 89 8.48 1.25 -6.74
N VAL A 90 8.61 2.16 -7.71
CA VAL A 90 7.50 2.53 -8.60
C VAL A 90 7.12 1.36 -9.51
N ARG A 91 8.09 0.61 -10.04
CA ARG A 91 7.79 -0.62 -10.81
C ARG A 91 7.08 -1.65 -9.94
N GLY A 92 7.57 -1.91 -8.74
CA GLY A 92 6.94 -2.85 -7.80
C GLY A 92 5.54 -2.42 -7.38
N LEU A 93 5.27 -1.12 -7.27
CA LEU A 93 3.93 -0.58 -7.02
C LEU A 93 2.95 -0.87 -8.16
N VAL A 94 3.40 -0.78 -9.42
CA VAL A 94 2.60 -1.11 -10.60
C VAL A 94 2.38 -2.61 -10.73
N ASP A 95 3.42 -3.42 -10.50
CA ASP A 95 3.33 -4.88 -10.56
C ASP A 95 2.31 -5.40 -9.52
N ASP A 96 2.30 -4.80 -8.33
CA ASP A 96 1.35 -5.11 -7.25
C ASP A 96 0.02 -4.34 -7.36
N ALA A 97 -0.20 -3.52 -8.41
CA ALA A 97 -1.36 -2.62 -8.50
C ALA A 97 -2.68 -3.38 -8.40
N GLY A 98 -2.79 -4.56 -9.02
CA GLY A 98 -4.00 -5.39 -8.94
C GLY A 98 -4.38 -5.74 -7.51
N ARG A 99 -3.39 -6.08 -6.67
CA ARG A 99 -3.59 -6.38 -5.25
C ARG A 99 -4.12 -5.16 -4.50
N TYR A 100 -3.53 -3.99 -4.71
CA TYR A 100 -3.96 -2.76 -4.03
C TYR A 100 -5.34 -2.29 -4.50
N LEU A 101 -5.56 -2.23 -5.81
CA LEU A 101 -6.80 -1.79 -6.43
C LEU A 101 -7.97 -2.73 -6.11
N SER A 102 -7.72 -4.01 -5.82
CA SER A 102 -8.75 -4.94 -5.34
C SER A 102 -9.41 -4.50 -4.02
N THR A 103 -8.71 -3.69 -3.22
CA THR A 103 -9.20 -3.24 -1.91
C THR A 103 -10.07 -1.97 -1.97
N PHE A 104 -10.11 -1.26 -3.10
CA PHE A 104 -10.86 -0.01 -3.28
C PHE A 104 -12.03 -0.20 -4.24
N ALA A 105 -13.10 0.57 -4.03
CA ALA A 105 -14.29 0.56 -4.88
C ALA A 105 -14.61 1.97 -5.39
N GLY A 106 -15.27 2.04 -6.54
CA GLY A 106 -15.77 3.30 -7.11
C GLY A 106 -14.65 4.31 -7.43
N PRO A 107 -14.87 5.62 -7.21
CA PRO A 107 -13.94 6.67 -7.60
C PRO A 107 -12.54 6.53 -6.98
N ALA A 108 -12.44 6.04 -5.74
CA ALA A 108 -11.17 5.85 -5.06
C ALA A 108 -10.24 4.88 -5.80
N ARG A 109 -10.79 3.82 -6.41
CA ARG A 109 -9.99 2.88 -7.21
C ARG A 109 -9.37 3.58 -8.42
N VAL A 110 -10.13 4.43 -9.11
CA VAL A 110 -9.66 5.16 -10.30
C VAL A 110 -8.54 6.13 -9.92
N ILE A 111 -8.73 6.91 -8.86
CA ILE A 111 -7.71 7.86 -8.38
C ILE A 111 -6.39 7.15 -8.03
N ILE A 112 -6.46 6.03 -7.30
CA ILE A 112 -5.27 5.26 -6.94
C ILE A 112 -4.62 4.65 -8.19
N ALA A 113 -5.42 4.12 -9.12
CA ALA A 113 -4.88 3.58 -10.37
C ALA A 113 -4.15 4.66 -11.18
N ASP A 114 -4.80 5.81 -11.40
CA ASP A 114 -4.24 6.94 -12.13
C ASP A 114 -2.93 7.40 -11.49
N TYR A 115 -2.91 7.54 -10.16
CA TYR A 115 -1.69 7.91 -9.43
C TYR A 115 -0.52 6.93 -9.72
N LEU A 116 -0.76 5.62 -9.58
CA LEU A 116 0.27 4.60 -9.78
C LEU A 116 0.80 4.60 -11.22
N PHE A 117 -0.10 4.66 -12.21
CA PHE A 117 0.29 4.62 -13.61
C PHE A 117 0.93 5.92 -14.09
N VAL A 118 0.50 7.07 -13.57
CA VAL A 118 1.14 8.37 -13.88
C VAL A 118 2.56 8.41 -13.33
N GLN A 119 2.80 7.94 -12.10
CA GLN A 119 4.17 7.87 -11.55
C GLN A 119 5.07 6.99 -12.41
N HIS A 120 4.58 5.84 -12.84
CA HIS A 120 5.32 4.96 -13.73
C HIS A 120 5.59 5.59 -15.09
N GLY A 121 4.58 6.24 -15.68
CA GLY A 121 4.72 6.95 -16.95
C GLY A 121 5.75 8.09 -16.88
N ILE A 122 5.88 8.76 -15.73
CA ILE A 122 6.93 9.78 -15.54
C ILE A 122 8.32 9.15 -15.58
N LEU A 123 8.52 8.01 -14.92
CA LEU A 123 9.82 7.33 -14.94
C LEU A 123 10.17 6.73 -16.31
N LEU A 124 9.17 6.36 -17.10
CA LEU A 124 9.37 5.91 -18.48
C LEU A 124 9.58 7.06 -19.49
N SER A 125 9.29 8.30 -19.10
CA SER A 125 9.41 9.44 -20.01
C SER A 125 10.87 9.75 -20.34
N GLU A 126 11.15 10.30 -21.53
CA GLU A 126 12.51 10.68 -21.98
C GLU A 126 13.13 11.87 -21.21
N ARG A 127 12.49 12.32 -20.13
CA ARG A 127 12.94 13.47 -19.32
C ARG A 127 14.25 13.18 -18.60
N ALA A 128 14.96 14.25 -18.25
CA ALA A 128 16.13 14.14 -17.38
C ALA A 128 15.72 13.56 -16.01
N ARG A 129 16.57 12.70 -15.43
CA ARG A 129 16.30 12.02 -14.15
C ARG A 129 15.94 12.98 -13.01
N SER A 130 16.59 14.13 -12.95
CA SER A 130 16.28 15.19 -11.98
C SER A 130 14.85 15.74 -12.13
N GLU A 131 14.40 15.91 -13.38
CA GLU A 131 13.06 16.39 -13.70
C GLU A 131 12.00 15.33 -13.37
N GLN A 132 12.28 14.06 -13.69
CA GLN A 132 11.43 12.92 -13.31
C GLN A 132 11.25 12.86 -11.79
N CYS A 133 12.33 12.92 -11.00
CA CYS A 133 12.25 12.92 -9.54
C CYS A 133 11.47 14.12 -9.00
N THR A 134 11.64 15.30 -9.59
CA THR A 134 10.92 16.50 -9.19
C THR A 134 9.41 16.36 -9.42
N GLN A 135 9.01 15.78 -10.57
CA GLN A 135 7.59 15.53 -10.87
C GLN A 135 6.99 14.45 -9.97
N VAL A 136 7.72 13.36 -9.71
CA VAL A 136 7.28 12.31 -8.77
C VAL A 136 7.13 12.88 -7.36
N LYS A 137 8.10 13.69 -6.90
CA LYS A 137 8.02 14.38 -5.61
C LYS A 137 6.81 15.30 -5.55
N ARG A 138 6.54 16.06 -6.61
CA ARG A 138 5.37 16.94 -6.69
C ARG A 138 4.06 16.16 -6.56
N LEU A 139 3.91 15.07 -7.32
CA LEU A 139 2.74 14.20 -7.21
C LEU A 139 2.60 13.55 -5.83
N ALA A 140 3.72 13.21 -5.18
CA ALA A 140 3.69 12.67 -3.82
C ALA A 140 3.30 13.69 -2.75
N MET A 141 3.38 15.00 -3.03
CA MET A 141 2.96 16.07 -2.11
C MET A 141 1.55 16.60 -2.40
N GLU A 142 0.98 16.32 -3.57
CA GLU A 142 -0.36 16.76 -3.98
C GLU A 142 -1.47 15.75 -3.62
N VAL A 143 -1.11 14.56 -3.14
CA VAL A 143 -2.02 13.50 -2.64
C VAL A 143 -2.14 13.55 -1.13
#